data_AF-A0A7V1EDR5-F1
#
_entry.id   AF-A0A7V1EDR5-F1
#
_cell.length_a   1.000
_cell.length_b   1.000
_cell.length_c   1.000
_cell.angle_alpha   90.00
_cell.angle_beta   90.00
_cell.angle_gamma   90.00
#
_symmetry.space_group_name_H-M   'P 1'
#
loop_
_entity.id
_entity.type
_entity.pdbx_description
1 polymer ?
#
loop_
_entity_poly.entity_id
_entity_poly.type
_entity_poly.pdbx_seq_one_letter_code
_entity_poly.pdbx_strand_id
1 'polypeptide(L)'
;MEVKNYIEGIAKKAKKSSILLRPVSADCKNRALGGIADFLDKNRQAVIESNRTDCENAKKAGLSKAFLDRLLLADNQIDGMIQSFFKE
;
A
#
# COMPACT_ATOMS: atom_id res chain seq x y z
N MET A 1 -24.74 5.65 5.29
CA MET A 1 -24.07 6.47 4.26
C MET A 1 -24.13 5.69 2.95
N GLU A 2 -24.75 6.22 1.90
CA GLU A 2 -24.80 5.52 0.61
C GLU A 2 -23.40 5.34 0.02
N VAL A 3 -23.13 4.15 -0.53
CA VAL A 3 -21.84 3.80 -1.17
C VAL A 3 -21.45 4.83 -2.22
N LYS A 4 -22.42 5.30 -3.01
CA LYS A 4 -22.22 6.35 -4.02
C LYS A 4 -21.61 7.62 -3.41
N ASN A 5 -22.21 8.14 -2.34
CA ASN A 5 -21.75 9.38 -1.70
C ASN A 5 -20.35 9.21 -1.08
N TYR A 6 -20.04 8.03 -0.54
CA TYR A 6 -18.71 7.71 -0.03
C TYR A 6 -17.64 7.72 -1.14
N ILE A 7 -17.91 7.03 -2.24
CA ILE A 7 -16.99 6.95 -3.39
C ILE A 7 -16.82 8.31 -4.05
N GLU A 8 -17.89 9.08 -4.23
CA GLU A 8 -17.81 10.45 -4.74
C GLU A 8 -16.95 11.34 -3.85
N GLY A 9 -17.04 11.18 -2.53
CA GLY A 9 -16.21 11.89 -1.56
C GLY A 9 -14.72 11.59 -1.76
N ILE A 10 -14.35 10.32 -1.92
CA ILE A 10 -12.96 9.91 -2.20
C ILE A 10 -12.49 10.51 -3.53
N ALA A 11 -13.30 10.40 -4.59
CA ALA A 11 -12.95 10.90 -5.91
C ALA A 11 -12.72 12.43 -5.92
N LYS A 12 -13.58 13.20 -5.24
CA LYS A 12 -13.44 14.66 -5.09
C LYS A 12 -12.15 15.02 -4.36
N LYS A 13 -11.79 14.29 -3.30
CA LYS A 13 -10.52 14.50 -2.57
C LYS A 13 -9.31 14.18 -3.45
N ALA A 14 -9.31 13.04 -4.13
CA ALA A 14 -8.24 12.65 -5.04
C ALA A 14 -8.03 13.67 -6.17
N LYS A 15 -9.10 14.20 -6.77
CA LYS A 15 -9.04 15.23 -7.82
C LYS A 15 -8.42 16.53 -7.31
N LYS A 16 -8.75 16.95 -6.08
CA LYS A 16 -8.15 18.14 -5.47
C LYS A 16 -6.65 17.94 -5.22
N SER A 17 -6.26 16.80 -4.67
CA SER A 17 -4.85 16.48 -4.40
C SER A 17 -4.01 16.37 -5.66
N SER A 18 -4.55 15.84 -6.78
CA SER A 18 -3.79 15.72 -8.03
C SER A 18 -3.41 17.06 -8.64
N ILE A 19 -4.24 18.09 -8.46
CA ILE A 19 -3.93 19.46 -8.89
C ILE A 19 -2.72 20.00 -8.12
N LEU A 20 -2.65 19.74 -6.81
CA LEU A 20 -1.52 20.14 -5.95
C LEU A 20 -0.24 19.32 -6.24
N LEU A 21 -0.39 18.04 -6.59
CA LEU A 21 0.74 17.15 -6.88
C LEU A 21 1.38 17.43 -8.25
N ARG A 22 0.62 17.98 -9.21
CA ARG A 22 1.06 18.25 -10.59
C ARG A 22 2.36 19.10 -10.66
N PRO A 23 2.48 20.26 -9.97
CA PRO A 23 3.69 21.08 -10.04
C PRO A 23 4.84 20.61 -9.16
N VAL A 24 4.67 19.55 -8.34
CA VAL A 24 5.72 19.09 -7.42
C VAL A 24 6.92 18.58 -8.21
N SER A 25 8.13 19.01 -7.81
CA SER A 25 9.38 18.63 -8.45
C SER A 25 9.64 17.13 -8.34
N ALA A 26 10.43 16.58 -9.28
CA ALA A 26 10.86 15.19 -9.23
C ALA A 26 11.64 14.88 -7.94
N ASP A 27 12.55 15.79 -7.54
CA ASP A 27 13.33 15.68 -6.31
C ASP A 27 12.46 15.58 -5.05
N CYS A 28 11.41 16.41 -4.94
CA CYS A 28 10.48 16.33 -3.81
C CYS A 28 9.70 15.01 -3.80
N LYS A 29 9.27 14.52 -4.98
CA LYS A 29 8.61 13.21 -5.11
C LYS A 29 9.54 12.08 -4.70
N ASN A 30 10.80 12.11 -5.14
CA ASN A 30 11.78 11.08 -4.82
C ASN A 30 12.11 11.06 -3.32
N ARG A 31 12.23 12.22 -2.67
CA ARG A 31 12.37 12.28 -1.20
C ARG A 31 11.16 11.67 -0.49
N ALA A 32 9.94 11.95 -0.97
CA ALA A 32 8.74 11.37 -0.39
C ALA A 32 8.70 9.83 -0.55
N LEU A 33 9.09 9.32 -1.73
CA LEU A 33 9.20 7.88 -1.98
C LEU A 33 10.26 7.22 -1.09
N GLY A 34 11.42 7.84 -0.91
CA GLY A 34 12.44 7.37 0.03
C GLY A 34 11.96 7.36 1.48
N GLY A 35 11.22 8.38 1.91
CA GLY A 35 10.61 8.40 3.23
C GLY A 35 9.56 7.29 3.43
N ILE A 36 8.80 6.95 2.38
CA ILE A 36 7.85 5.83 2.41
C ILE A 36 8.59 4.49 2.54
N ALA A 37 9.68 4.30 1.79
CA ALA A 37 10.52 3.11 1.89
C ALA A 37 11.07 2.92 3.31
N ASP A 38 11.68 3.97 3.88
CA ASP A 38 12.22 3.94 5.24
C ASP A 38 11.14 3.63 6.28
N PHE A 39 9.96 4.23 6.14
CA PHE A 39 8.86 4.00 7.07
C PHE A 39 8.31 2.58 6.95
N LEU A 40 8.20 2.06 5.73
CA LEU A 40 7.76 0.69 5.47
C LEU A 40 8.71 -0.32 6.09
N ASP A 41 10.03 -0.14 5.92
CA ASP A 41 11.01 -1.07 6.50
C ASP A 41 11.02 -1.04 8.03
N LYS A 42 10.99 0.17 8.62
CA LYS A 42 10.91 0.35 10.08
C LYS A 42 9.68 -0.31 10.71
N ASN A 43 8.57 -0.38 9.96
CA ASN A 43 7.30 -0.92 10.44
C ASN A 43 6.96 -2.29 9.83
N ARG A 44 7.92 -2.94 9.16
CA ARG A 44 7.83 -4.28 8.54
C ARG A 44 7.03 -5.27 9.38
N GLN A 45 7.42 -5.45 10.63
CA GLN A 45 6.84 -6.47 11.49
C GLN A 45 5.37 -6.19 11.80
N ALA A 46 5.00 -4.91 11.95
CA ALA A 46 3.60 -4.53 12.14
C ALA A 46 2.75 -4.83 10.90
N VAL A 47 3.28 -4.60 9.70
CA VAL A 47 2.60 -4.92 8.44
C VAL A 47 2.42 -6.43 8.27
N ILE A 48 3.46 -7.22 8.54
CA ILE A 48 3.43 -8.69 8.44
C ILE A 48 2.42 -9.27 9.44
N GLU A 49 2.41 -8.79 10.68
CA GLU A 49 1.48 -9.28 11.71
C GLU A 49 0.03 -8.95 11.36
N SER A 50 -0.23 -7.74 10.85
CA SER A 50 -1.57 -7.39 10.36
C SER A 50 -1.98 -8.29 9.19
N ASN A 51 -1.08 -8.53 8.22
CA ASN A 51 -1.37 -9.38 7.07
C ASN A 51 -1.59 -10.85 7.46
N ARG A 52 -0.97 -11.34 8.54
CA ARG A 52 -1.22 -12.69 9.07
C ARG A 52 -2.68 -12.85 9.46
N THR A 53 -3.25 -11.84 10.13
CA THR A 53 -4.67 -11.82 10.51
C THR A 53 -5.57 -11.89 9.27
N ASP A 54 -5.24 -11.14 8.22
CA ASP A 54 -5.97 -11.18 6.95
C ASP A 54 -5.88 -12.56 6.27
N CYS A 55 -4.69 -13.18 6.29
CA CYS A 55 -4.47 -14.53 5.76
C CYS A 55 -5.27 -15.59 6.53
N GLU A 56 -5.38 -15.47 7.84
CA GLU A 56 -6.21 -16.36 8.67
C GLU A 56 -7.70 -16.21 8.35
N ASN A 57 -8.17 -14.96 8.20
CA ASN A 57 -9.54 -14.68 7.81
C ASN A 57 -9.85 -15.23 6.41
N ALA A 58 -8.93 -15.06 5.46
CA ALA A 58 -9.03 -15.63 4.12
C ALA A 58 -9.09 -17.16 4.13
N LYS A 59 -8.27 -17.82 4.97
CA LYS A 59 -8.32 -19.27 5.18
C LYS A 59 -9.68 -19.71 5.72
N LYS A 60 -10.20 -19.01 6.74
CA LYS A 60 -11.53 -19.30 7.33
C LYS A 60 -12.66 -19.08 6.32
N ALA A 61 -12.51 -18.13 5.41
CA ALA A 61 -13.46 -17.88 4.32
C ALA A 61 -13.37 -18.89 3.16
N GLY A 62 -12.49 -19.89 3.24
CA GLY A 62 -12.35 -20.93 2.22
C GLY A 62 -11.66 -20.48 0.93
N LEU A 63 -10.85 -19.41 0.98
CA LEU A 63 -10.11 -18.95 -0.20
C LEU A 63 -9.03 -19.94 -0.61
N SER A 64 -8.77 -20.02 -1.93
CA SER A 64 -7.83 -20.99 -2.49
C SER A 64 -6.39 -20.72 -2.05
N LYS A 65 -5.56 -21.77 -2.07
CA LYS A 65 -4.12 -21.65 -1.77
C LYS A 65 -3.43 -20.59 -2.64
N ALA A 66 -3.73 -20.57 -3.95
CA ALA A 66 -3.17 -19.58 -4.87
C ALA A 66 -3.57 -18.13 -4.52
N PHE A 67 -4.75 -17.92 -3.93
CA PHE A 67 -5.16 -16.62 -3.43
C PHE A 67 -4.38 -16.23 -2.17
N LEU A 68 -4.23 -17.17 -1.22
CA LEU A 68 -3.45 -16.97 0.00
C LEU A 68 -1.98 -16.64 -0.30
N ASP A 69 -1.39 -17.33 -1.29
CA ASP A 69 -0.01 -17.08 -1.71
C ASP A 69 0.17 -15.65 -2.27
N ARG A 70 -0.87 -15.08 -2.91
CA ARG A 70 -0.86 -13.68 -3.38
C ARG A 70 -1.16 -12.66 -2.29
N LEU A 71 -1.86 -13.07 -1.23
CA LEU A 71 -2.21 -12.21 -0.10
C LEU A 71 -1.06 -12.10 0.90
N LEU A 72 -0.27 -13.17 1.04
CA LEU A 72 0.81 -13.27 2.01
C LEU A 72 1.89 -12.21 1.79
N LEU A 73 2.19 -11.48 2.85
CA LEU A 73 3.34 -10.59 2.94
C LEU A 73 4.36 -11.18 3.91
N ALA A 74 5.54 -11.46 3.40
CA ALA A 74 6.73 -11.78 4.15
C ALA A 74 7.86 -10.81 3.78
N ASP A 75 9.04 -11.07 4.34
CA ASP A 75 10.15 -10.13 4.26
C ASP A 75 10.53 -9.79 2.81
N ASN A 76 10.54 -10.80 1.94
CA ASN A 76 10.86 -10.65 0.51
C ASN A 76 9.81 -9.85 -0.28
N GLN A 77 8.52 -9.90 0.09
CA GLN A 77 7.51 -9.06 -0.55
C GLN A 77 7.71 -7.59 -0.17
N ILE A 78 8.01 -7.33 1.10
CA ILE A 78 8.29 -5.96 1.58
C ILE A 78 9.56 -5.43 0.93
N ASP A 79 10.62 -6.24 0.81
CA ASP A 79 11.84 -5.86 0.11
C ASP A 79 11.56 -5.48 -1.35
N GLY A 80 10.75 -6.28 -2.05
CA GLY A 80 10.32 -5.98 -3.42
C GLY A 80 9.52 -4.67 -3.53
N MET A 81 8.64 -4.39 -2.57
CA MET A 81 7.91 -3.11 -2.50
C MET A 81 8.85 -1.93 -2.30
N ILE A 82 9.80 -2.05 -1.37
CA ILE A 82 10.80 -1.01 -1.08
C ILE A 82 11.66 -0.74 -2.31
N GLN A 83 12.20 -1.80 -2.93
CA GLN A 83 13.02 -1.69 -4.14
C GLN A 83 12.27 -1.00 -5.28
N SER A 84 10.96 -1.21 -5.41
CA SER A 84 10.17 -0.59 -6.48
C SER A 84 10.14 0.95 -6.45
N PHE A 85 10.44 1.56 -5.29
CA PHE A 85 10.54 3.01 -5.15
C PHE A 85 11.86 3.59 -5.67
N PHE A 86 12.89 2.75 -5.76
CA PHE A 86 14.23 3.12 -6.20
C PHE A 86 14.51 2.42 -7.53
N LYS A 87 14.10 3.06 -8.63
CA LYS A 87 14.57 2.63 -9.95
C LYS A 87 15.98 3.17 -10.17
N GLU A 88 16.85 2.28 -10.67
CA GLU A 88 18.16 2.61 -11.27
C GLU A 88 18.04 3.61 -12.42
#